data_AF-A0A938PNH4-F1
#
_entry.id   AF-A0A938PNH4-F1
#
_cell.length_a   1.000
_cell.length_b   1.000
_cell.length_c   1.000
_cell.angle_alpha   90.00
_cell.angle_beta   90.00
_cell.angle_gamma   90.00
#
_symmetry.space_group_name_H-M   'P 1'
#
loop_
_entity.id
_entity.type
_entity.pdbx_description
1 polymer ?
#
loop_
_entity_poly.entity_id
_entity_poly.type
_entity_poly.pdbx_seq_one_letter_code
_entity_poly.pdbx_strand_id
1 'polypeptide(L)'
;MTGFHSFVKTTVLVARLMVGGVAAASVEIVGLFKDRAVIRTQRGEELIRVGQTSANGVKLLVADAQKARVQFQGKTFDLSLSNRVG
;
A
#
# COMPACT_ATOMS: atom_id res chain seq x y z
N MET A 1 50.27 12.34 -40.10
CA MET A 1 49.58 11.64 -41.20
C MET A 1 48.30 11.03 -40.65
N THR A 2 47.23 11.26 -41.40
CA THR A 2 45.79 11.15 -41.13
C THR A 2 45.25 9.72 -41.27
N GLY A 3 44.07 9.42 -40.69
CA GLY A 3 43.17 8.32 -41.12
C GLY A 3 42.58 7.53 -39.94
N PHE A 4 41.34 7.68 -39.47
CA PHE A 4 39.99 7.59 -40.08
C PHE A 4 39.38 6.17 -40.00
N HIS A 5 38.10 6.15 -39.59
CA HIS A 5 37.13 5.03 -39.45
C HIS A 5 37.00 4.38 -38.07
N SER A 6 35.81 4.05 -37.53
CA SER A 6 34.41 4.34 -37.87
C SER A 6 33.51 3.57 -36.87
N PHE A 7 32.22 3.90 -36.80
CA PHE A 7 31.11 3.07 -36.25
C PHE A 7 31.20 2.76 -34.73
N VAL A 8 30.24 3.14 -33.87
CA VAL A 8 28.91 2.52 -33.79
C VAL A 8 28.05 3.32 -32.79
N LYS A 9 27.01 3.94 -33.35
CA LYS A 9 25.62 3.89 -32.89
C LYS A 9 25.33 4.15 -31.40
N THR A 10 25.11 5.42 -31.09
CA THR A 10 23.87 5.93 -30.48
C THR A 10 22.98 4.86 -29.84
N THR A 11 23.13 4.61 -28.54
CA THR A 11 22.12 3.87 -27.76
C THR A 11 21.35 4.87 -26.91
N VAL A 12 20.22 5.34 -27.45
CA VAL A 12 19.24 6.14 -26.70
C VAL A 12 18.52 5.18 -25.75
N LEU A 13 18.92 5.20 -24.48
CA LEU A 13 18.23 4.48 -23.42
C LEU A 13 16.94 5.25 -23.06
N VAL A 14 15.82 4.89 -23.69
CA VAL A 14 14.49 5.38 -23.28
C VAL A 14 14.11 4.66 -21.98
N ALA A 15 14.49 5.27 -20.85
CA ALA A 15 14.00 4.88 -19.53
C ALA A 15 12.53 5.28 -19.43
N ARG A 16 11.63 4.34 -19.74
CA ARG A 16 10.19 4.47 -19.60
C ARG A 16 9.85 4.52 -18.12
N LEU A 17 9.76 5.73 -17.55
CA LEU A 17 9.29 5.97 -16.18
C LEU A 17 7.85 5.45 -16.07
N MET A 18 7.69 4.26 -15.51
CA MET A 18 6.40 3.82 -14.98
C MET A 18 6.14 4.61 -13.71
N VAL A 19 5.47 5.76 -13.85
CA VAL A 19 4.87 6.47 -12.73
C VAL A 19 3.66 5.66 -12.27
N GLY A 20 3.92 4.65 -11.44
CA GLY A 20 2.91 4.07 -10.59
C GLY A 20 2.55 5.10 -9.52
N GLY A 21 1.54 5.93 -9.80
CA GLY A 21 0.99 6.86 -8.83
C GLY A 21 0.52 6.09 -7.61
N VAL A 22 1.30 6.13 -6.55
CA VAL A 22 0.92 5.57 -5.26
C VAL A 22 -0.11 6.53 -4.69
N ALA A 23 -1.38 6.30 -5.01
CA ALA A 23 -2.47 6.95 -4.30
C ALA A 23 -2.25 6.63 -2.81
N ALA A 24 -1.94 7.66 -2.02
CA ALA A 24 -1.73 7.54 -0.59
C ALA A 24 -3.07 7.10 0.03
N ALA A 25 -3.27 5.78 0.10
CA ALA A 25 -4.50 5.21 0.65
C ALA A 25 -4.57 5.63 2.12
N SER A 26 -5.46 6.57 2.39
CA SER A 26 -5.80 6.97 3.75
C SER A 26 -6.71 5.88 4.30
N VAL A 27 -6.13 4.99 5.10
CA VAL A 27 -6.82 3.85 5.71
C VAL A 27 -6.95 4.15 7.19
N GLU A 28 -8.18 4.28 7.67
CA GLU A 28 -8.47 4.48 9.08
C GLU A 28 -9.13 3.22 9.64
N ILE A 29 -8.75 2.81 10.85
CA ILE A 29 -9.45 1.75 11.57
C ILE A 29 -10.58 2.41 12.38
N VAL A 30 -11.82 2.09 12.00
CA VAL A 30 -13.02 2.59 12.67
C VAL A 30 -13.61 1.56 13.64
N GLY A 31 -13.28 0.28 13.48
CA GLY A 31 -13.74 -0.77 14.37
C GLY A 31 -12.74 -1.91 14.48
N LEU A 32 -12.53 -2.38 15.71
CA LEU A 32 -11.70 -3.55 16.00
C LEU A 32 -12.52 -4.60 16.72
N PHE A 33 -12.45 -5.82 16.20
CA PHE A 33 -13.09 -6.99 16.77
C PHE A 33 -12.08 -8.13 16.80
N LYS A 34 -12.41 -9.18 17.55
CA LYS A 34 -11.64 -10.42 17.50
C LYS A 34 -11.62 -10.97 16.07
N ASP A 35 -10.42 -11.08 15.50
CA ASP A 35 -10.11 -11.61 14.17
C ASP A 35 -10.64 -10.81 12.97
N ARG A 36 -11.17 -9.60 13.19
CA ARG A 36 -11.70 -8.74 12.11
C ARG A 36 -11.62 -7.27 12.46
N ALA A 37 -11.44 -6.44 11.44
CA ALA A 37 -11.40 -4.98 11.57
C ALA A 37 -12.33 -4.37 10.54
N VAL A 38 -13.01 -3.30 10.92
CA VAL A 38 -13.67 -2.41 9.98
C VAL A 38 -12.70 -1.29 9.67
N ILE A 39 -12.33 -1.20 8.40
CA ILE A 39 -11.50 -0.12 7.90
C ILE A 39 -12.37 0.85 7.10
N ARG A 40 -12.09 2.13 7.26
CA ARG A 40 -12.65 3.18 6.42
C ARG A 40 -11.59 3.61 5.42
N THR A 41 -11.99 3.62 4.16
CA THR A 41 -11.17 4.05 3.03
C THR A 41 -11.96 5.05 2.19
N GLN A 42 -11.37 5.60 1.13
CA GLN A 42 -12.09 6.52 0.23
C GLN A 42 -13.32 5.89 -0.45
N ARG A 43 -13.41 4.56 -0.52
CA ARG A 43 -14.56 3.84 -1.08
C ARG A 43 -15.67 3.57 -0.07
N GLY A 44 -15.47 3.95 1.19
CA GLY A 44 -16.38 3.65 2.29
C GLY A 44 -15.77 2.69 3.30
N GLU A 45 -16.64 2.08 4.10
CA GLU A 45 -16.28 1.15 5.16
C GLU A 45 -16.30 -0.28 4.65
N GLU A 46 -15.26 -1.04 5.00
CA GLU A 46 -15.10 -2.44 4.61
C GLU A 46 -14.70 -3.26 5.84
N LEU A 47 -15.40 -4.37 6.07
CA LEU A 47 -15.01 -5.35 7.07
C LEU A 47 -14.00 -6.33 6.46
N ILE A 48 -12.79 -6.35 6.99
CA ILE A 48 -11.74 -7.31 6.64
C ILE A 48 -11.45 -8.25 7.79
N ARG A 49 -11.18 -9.52 7.46
CA ARG A 49 -10.82 -10.58 8.42
C ARG A 49 -9.31 -10.84 8.40
N VAL A 50 -8.79 -11.40 9.48
CA VAL A 50 -7.38 -11.82 9.54
C VAL A 50 -7.08 -12.75 8.36
N GLY A 51 -5.97 -12.48 7.67
CA GLY A 51 -5.55 -13.17 6.46
C GLY A 51 -6.14 -12.62 5.16
N GLN A 52 -7.21 -11.79 5.22
CA GLN A 52 -7.77 -11.15 4.03
C GLN A 52 -7.09 -9.82 3.70
N THR A 53 -7.18 -9.47 2.42
CA THR A 53 -6.68 -8.22 1.85
C THR A 53 -7.85 -7.42 1.31
N SER A 54 -8.01 -6.17 1.76
CA SER A 54 -8.99 -5.21 1.23
C SER A 54 -8.69 -4.88 -0.23
N ALA A 55 -9.70 -4.41 -0.96
CA ALA A 55 -9.56 -3.88 -2.32
C ALA A 55 -8.52 -2.74 -2.44
N ASN A 56 -8.14 -2.11 -1.33
CA ASN A 56 -7.10 -1.08 -1.29
C ASN A 56 -5.69 -1.64 -1.02
N GLY A 57 -5.51 -2.97 -0.97
CA GLY A 57 -4.21 -3.61 -0.75
C GLY A 57 -3.78 -3.70 0.72
N VAL A 58 -4.69 -3.45 1.65
CA VAL A 58 -4.44 -3.57 3.10
C VAL A 58 -4.76 -5.00 3.53
N LYS A 59 -3.75 -5.73 3.98
CA LYS A 59 -3.90 -7.08 4.52
C LYS A 59 -3.99 -7.03 6.04
N LEU A 60 -5.03 -7.64 6.61
CA LEU A 60 -5.15 -7.76 8.05
C LEU A 60 -4.31 -8.96 8.52
N LEU A 61 -3.30 -8.71 9.36
CA LEU A 61 -2.45 -9.74 9.92
C LEU A 61 -2.98 -10.23 11.27
N VAL A 62 -3.41 -9.30 12.13
CA VAL A 62 -3.98 -9.58 13.45
C VAL A 62 -5.01 -8.50 13.75
N ALA A 63 -6.10 -8.85 14.42
CA ALA A 63 -7.04 -7.90 15.01
C ALA A 63 -7.57 -8.42 16.34
N ASP A 64 -7.49 -7.58 17.35
CA ASP A 64 -8.07 -7.77 18.67
C ASP A 64 -8.72 -6.46 19.13
N ALA A 65 -9.46 -6.48 20.23
CA ALA A 65 -10.32 -5.36 20.63
C ALA A 65 -9.57 -4.03 20.89
N GLN A 66 -8.24 -4.07 21.02
CA GLN A 66 -7.41 -2.90 21.33
C GLN A 66 -6.53 -2.47 20.15
N LYS A 67 -6.00 -3.43 19.39
CA LYS A 67 -5.06 -3.17 18.29
C LYS A 67 -5.30 -4.09 17.11
N ALA A 68 -4.89 -3.62 15.94
CA ALA A 68 -4.73 -4.43 14.76
C ALA A 68 -3.35 -4.23 14.16
N ARG A 69 -2.85 -5.28 13.52
CA ARG A 69 -1.65 -5.24 12.72
C ARG A 69 -2.06 -5.44 11.26
N VAL A 70 -1.69 -4.48 10.42
CA VAL A 70 -1.98 -4.52 8.99
C VAL A 70 -0.68 -4.49 8.19
N GLN A 71 -0.70 -5.11 7.03
CA GLN A 71 0.34 -4.98 6.03
C GLN A 71 -0.20 -4.17 4.86
N PHE A 72 0.54 -3.14 4.46
CA PHE A 72 0.20 -2.29 3.33
C PHE A 72 1.48 -1.95 2.56
N GLN A 73 1.47 -2.18 1.24
CA GLN A 73 2.65 -1.99 0.37
C GLN A 73 3.92 -2.70 0.89
N GLY A 74 3.77 -3.90 1.45
CA GLY A 74 4.88 -4.67 2.02
C GLY A 74 5.38 -4.19 3.38
N LYS A 75 4.90 -3.05 3.89
CA LYS A 75 5.21 -2.54 5.24
C LYS A 75 4.14 -2.96 6.23
N THR A 76 4.54 -3.21 7.47
CA THR A 76 3.63 -3.58 8.55
C THR A 76 3.39 -2.36 9.43
N PHE A 77 2.13 -2.14 9.80
CA PHE A 77 1.69 -1.05 10.66
C PHE A 77 0.86 -1.63 11.80
N ASP A 78 1.21 -1.24 13.03
CA ASP A 78 0.37 -1.47 14.20
C ASP A 78 -0.56 -0.26 14.36
N LEU A 79 -1.86 -0.52 14.32
CA LEU A 79 -2.91 0.48 14.36
C LEU A 79 -3.76 0.20 15.60
N SER A 80 -3.93 1.19 16.46
CA SER A 80 -4.88 1.15 17.56
C SER A 80 -6.25 1.64 17.09
N LEU A 81 -7.31 1.29 17.82
CA LEU A 81 -8.62 1.88 17.59
C LEU A 81 -8.50 3.41 17.65
N SER A 82 -8.93 4.10 16.60
CA SER A 82 -9.00 5.55 16.56
C SER A 82 -10.00 5.99 17.63
N ASN A 83 -9.52 6.56 18.74
CA ASN A 83 -10.37 7.15 19.79
C ASN A 83 -10.98 8.45 19.24
N ARG A 84 -11.93 8.35 18.30
CA ARG A 84 -12.84 9.45 17.99
C ARG A 84 -14.13 9.22 18.78
N VAL A 85 -14.21 9.90 19.92
CA VAL A 85 -15.49 10.20 20.56
C VAL A 85 -16.13 11.29 19.69
N GLY A 86 -17.31 11.00 19.15
CA GLY A 86 -18.10 11.95 18.36
C GLY A 86 -18.63 13.10 19.22
#